data_AF-A0A9D5UVP6-F1
#
_entry.id   AF-A0A9D5UVP6-F1
#
_cell.length_a   1.000
_cell.length_b   1.000
_cell.length_c   1.000
_cell.angle_alpha   90.00
_cell.angle_beta   90.00
_cell.angle_gamma   90.00
#
_symmetry.space_group_name_H-M   'P 1'
#
loop_
_entity.id
_entity.type
_entity.pdbx_description
1 polymer ?
#
loop_
_entity_poly.entity_id
_entity_poly.type
_entity_poly.pdbx_seq_one_letter_code
_entity_poly.pdbx_strand_id
1 'polypeptide(L)' 'MVGKVTASFGISQCKKSDHVTDLLERADKALYSAKNAGRNKVESIM' A
#
# COMPACT_ATOMS: atom_id res chain seq x y z
N MET A 1 -18.55 -19.46 10.36
CA MET A 1 -18.40 -19.14 8.93
C MET A 1 -17.75 -17.78 8.83
N VAL A 2 -16.58 -17.66 8.18
CA VAL A 2 -15.96 -16.35 7.91
C VAL A 2 -16.56 -15.87 6.58
N GLY A 3 -17.26 -14.73 6.59
CA GLY A 3 -17.94 -14.20 5.41
C GLY A 3 -16.99 -13.73 4.30
N LYS A 4 -17.47 -12.87 3.39
CA LYS A 4 -16.65 -12.31 2.29
C LYS A 4 -15.46 -11.51 2.85
N VAL A 5 -14.25 -11.96 2.55
CA VAL A 5 -13.00 -11.28 2.92
C VAL A 5 -12.54 -10.39 1.77
N THR A 6 -12.01 -9.22 2.12
CA THR A 6 -11.38 -8.29 1.18
C THR A 6 -9.98 -7.92 1.66
N ALA A 7 -9.15 -7.40 0.76
CA ALA A 7 -7.79 -6.98 1.07
C ALA A 7 -7.54 -5.57 0.53
N SER A 8 -6.53 -4.89 1.06
CA SER A 8 -6.10 -3.57 0.58
C SER A 8 -4.59 -3.61 0.36
N PHE A 9 -4.12 -2.83 -0.60
CA PHE A 9 -2.73 -2.87 -1.05
C PHE A 9 -2.17 -1.46 -1.23
N GLY A 10 -0.87 -1.33 -0.99
CA GLY A 10 -0.11 -0.12 -1.27
C GLY A 10 0.98 -0.39 -2.29
N ILE A 11 1.12 0.49 -3.27
CA ILE A 11 2.12 0.38 -4.34
C ILE A 11 3.06 1.59 -4.27
N SER A 12 4.36 1.33 -4.43
CA SER A 12 5.37 2.38 -4.60
C SER A 12 6.27 2.05 -5.79
N GLN A 13 6.65 3.08 -6.55
CA GLN A 13 7.59 2.91 -7.64
C GLN A 13 9.02 2.93 -7.11
N CYS A 14 9.85 1.95 -7.48
CA CYS A 14 11.27 1.95 -7.14
C CYS A 14 12.03 3.01 -7.93
N LYS A 15 12.74 3.89 -7.20
CA LYS A 15 13.59 4.94 -7.75
C LYS A 15 15.04 4.52 -7.65
N LYS A 16 15.87 5.07 -8.53
CA LYS A 16 17.29 4.71 -8.65
C LYS A 16 18.11 4.99 -7.38
N SER A 17 17.64 5.93 -6.56
CA SER A 17 18.24 6.34 -5.28
C SER A 17 17.61 5.68 -4.06
N ASP A 18 16.60 4.83 -4.22
CA ASP A 18 15.91 4.24 -3.08
C ASP A 18 16.74 3.14 -2.44
N HIS A 19 16.77 3.13 -1.12
CA HIS A 19 17.03 1.90 -0.37
C HIS A 19 15.74 1.07 -0.31
N VAL A 20 15.90 -0.24 -0.07
CA VAL A 20 14.75 -1.16 0.08
C VAL A 20 13.79 -0.68 1.18
N THR A 21 14.32 -0.07 2.24
CA THR A 21 13.55 0.55 3.31
C THR A 21 12.66 1.69 2.82
N ASP A 22 13.18 2.56 1.95
CA ASP A 22 12.43 3.72 1.42
C ASP A 22 11.29 3.25 0.50
N LEU A 23 11.56 2.20 -0.29
CA LEU A 23 10.56 1.55 -1.13
C LEU A 23 9.43 0.96 -0.29
N LEU A 24 9.78 0.19 0.75
CA LEU A 24 8.84 -0.44 1.66
C LEU A 24 8.03 0.60 2.45
N GLU A 25 8.67 1.64 2.98
CA GLU A 25 7.99 2.67 3.75
C GLU A 25 6.95 3.41 2.89
N ARG A 26 7.27 3.71 1.63
CA ARG A 26 6.30 4.32 0.70
C ARG A 26 5.16 3.37 0.35
N ALA A 27 5.45 2.08 0.13
CA ALA A 27 4.41 1.09 -0.12
C ALA A 27 3.49 0.92 1.10
N ASP A 28 4.04 0.94 2.31
CA ASP A 28 3.27 0.84 3.55
C ASP A 28 2.42 2.10 3.79
N LYS A 29 2.97 3.29 3.53
CA LYS A 29 2.19 4.55 3.54
C LYS A 29 1.01 4.48 2.57
N ALA A 30 1.22 3.97 1.37
CA ALA A 30 0.14 3.78 0.40
C ALA A 30 -0.90 2.75 0.90
N LEU A 31 -0.46 1.65 1.51
CA LEU A 31 -1.34 0.64 2.10
C LEU A 31 -2.23 1.24 3.20
N TYR A 32 -1.65 2.07 4.07
CA TYR A 32 -2.41 2.77 5.10
C TYR A 32 -3.41 3.77 4.50
N SER A 33 -3.04 4.47 3.43
CA SER A 33 -4.00 5.30 2.67
C SER A 33 -5.20 4.47 2.20
N ALA A 34 -4.95 3.30 1.61
CA ALA A 34 -6.00 2.41 1.13
C ALA A 34 -6.95 1.96 2.27
N LYS A 35 -6.37 1.62 3.42
CA LYS A 35 -7.14 1.22 4.61
C LYS A 35 -7.98 2.37 5.18
N ASN A 36 -7.43 3.58 5.20
CA ASN A 36 -8.10 4.76 5.77
C ASN A 36 -9.18 5.32 4.84
N ALA A 37 -9.01 5.19 3.52
CA ALA A 37 -9.96 5.65 2.52
C ALA A 37 -11.17 4.71 2.32
N GLY A 38 -11.33 3.67 3.15
CA GLY A 38 -12.48 2.75 3.09
C GLY A 38 -12.14 1.29 2.79
N ARG A 39 -10.85 0.91 2.77
CA ARG A 39 -10.38 -0.47 2.50
C ARG A 39 -10.81 -0.98 1.12
N ASN A 40 -10.60 -2.28 0.89
CA ASN A 40 -10.88 -3.00 -0.36
C ASN A 40 -10.41 -2.24 -1.62
N LYS A 41 -9.21 -1.66 -1.57
CA LYS A 41 -8.67 -0.83 -2.64
C LYS A 41 -7.15 -0.88 -2.70
N VAL A 42 -6.63 -0.34 -3.79
CA VAL A 42 -5.21 -0.17 -4.04
C VAL A 42 -4.91 1.32 -4.08
N GLU A 43 -3.91 1.76 -3.35
CA GLU A 43 -3.40 3.13 -3.41
C GLU A 43 -1.93 3.12 -3.80
N SER A 44 -1.45 4.20 -4.40
CA SER A 44 -0.06 4.34 -4.82
C SER A 44 0.50 5.70 -4.48
N ILE A 45 1.78 5.74 -4.08
CA ILE A 45 2.52 6.99 -3.86
C ILE A 45 3.66 7.05 -4.88
N MET A 46 3.68 8.13 -5.68
CA MET A 46 4.73 8.43 -6.67
C MET A 46 6.00 8.96 -6.00
#